data_AF-A0A7X3NTR8-F1
#
_entry.id   AF-A0A7X3NTR8-F1
#
_cell.length_a   1.000
_cell.length_b   1.000
_cell.length_c   1.000
_cell.angle_alpha   90.00
_cell.angle_beta   90.00
_cell.angle_gamma   90.00
#
_symmetry.space_group_name_H-M   'P 1'
#
loop_
_entity.id
_entity.type
_entity.pdbx_description
1 polymer ?
#
loop_
_entity_poly.entity_id
_entity_poly.type
_entity_poly.pdbx_seq_one_letter_code
_entity_poly.pdbx_strand_id
1 'polypeptide(L)'
;MHVGYVYILVNTSMPGLVKVGKTRGTASERARGLYTTGVPEPFEVAFELISEEYERLESEIHSALVECRVNPHREFFKCSVDKAIEVLKDLHAKHQAPEESLFYTLHRELKDSHTKNAAVLRLFSHLTTHQDSLDEMLPLLVYVVESQDWHDKDYAKEEAIEWLKKTQDPIAIQALCRYEKRDPQHIAL
;
A
#
# COMPACT_ATOMS: atom_id res chain seq x y z
N MET A 1 -12.64 -7.07 -1.74
CA MET A 1 -12.07 -6.65 -0.45
C MET A 1 -13.23 -6.43 0.51
N HIS A 2 -13.10 -6.84 1.78
CA HIS A 2 -14.16 -6.66 2.77
C HIS A 2 -13.65 -5.72 3.85
N VAL A 3 -14.40 -4.63 4.08
CA VAL A 3 -14.13 -3.70 5.18
C VAL A 3 -14.50 -4.38 6.50
N GLY A 4 -13.66 -4.18 7.52
CA GLY A 4 -13.91 -4.66 8.87
C GLY A 4 -13.19 -3.81 9.91
N TYR A 5 -13.35 -4.19 11.18
CA TYR A 5 -12.74 -3.50 12.32
C TYR A 5 -11.70 -4.38 12.99
N VAL A 6 -10.61 -3.75 13.43
CA VAL A 6 -9.69 -4.29 14.44
C VAL A 6 -9.91 -3.52 15.73
N TYR A 7 -10.10 -4.23 16.83
CA TYR A 7 -10.48 -3.66 18.12
C TYR A 7 -9.55 -4.08 19.25
N ILE A 8 -9.57 -3.27 20.30
CA ILE A 8 -8.91 -3.51 21.58
C ILE A 8 -10.01 -3.47 22.64
N LEU A 9 -10.20 -4.59 23.34
CA LEU A 9 -11.16 -4.72 24.43
C LEU A 9 -10.45 -4.82 25.77
N VAL A 10 -11.11 -4.30 26.80
CA VAL A 10 -10.71 -4.43 28.20
C VAL A 10 -11.83 -5.07 29.00
N ASN A 11 -11.48 -5.63 30.16
CA ASN A 11 -12.40 -6.24 31.09
C ASN A 11 -11.98 -5.90 32.50
N THR A 12 -12.88 -5.31 33.30
CA THR A 12 -12.58 -4.85 34.67
C THR A 12 -12.10 -5.98 35.58
N SER A 13 -12.54 -7.21 35.34
CA SER A 13 -12.09 -8.41 36.05
C SER A 13 -10.77 -8.99 35.52
N MET A 14 -10.17 -8.40 34.49
CA MET A 14 -8.88 -8.80 33.90
C MET A 14 -7.91 -7.61 33.81
N PRO A 15 -7.55 -6.97 34.94
CA PRO A 15 -6.73 -5.76 34.93
C PRO A 15 -5.35 -6.00 34.31
N GLY A 16 -4.91 -5.08 33.46
CA GLY A 16 -3.62 -5.15 32.77
C GLY A 16 -3.56 -6.14 31.60
N LEU A 17 -4.70 -6.74 31.23
CA LEU A 17 -4.85 -7.52 30.01
C LEU A 17 -5.73 -6.78 29.01
N VAL A 18 -5.30 -6.80 27.75
CA VAL A 18 -6.11 -6.37 26.61
C VAL A 18 -6.41 -7.55 25.71
N LYS A 19 -7.61 -7.58 25.14
CA LYS A 19 -7.96 -8.48 24.04
C LYS A 19 -7.88 -7.73 22.73
N VAL A 20 -7.11 -8.22 21.78
CA VAL A 20 -7.04 -7.65 20.42
C VAL A 20 -7.71 -8.61 19.46
N GLY A 21 -8.68 -8.15 18.68
CA GLY A 21 -9.38 -9.02 17.74
C GLY A 21 -10.00 -8.24 16.60
N LYS A 22 -10.77 -8.95 15.78
CA LYS A 22 -11.38 -8.39 14.58
C LYS A 22 -12.85 -8.76 14.39
N THR A 23 -13.56 -8.02 13.55
CA THR A 23 -14.97 -8.26 13.20
C THR A 23 -15.35 -7.62 11.87
N ARG A 24 -16.36 -8.17 11.19
CA ARG A 24 -17.03 -7.53 10.04
C ARG A 24 -18.20 -6.63 10.46
N GLY A 25 -18.70 -6.79 11.69
CA GLY A 25 -19.68 -5.90 12.31
C GLY A 25 -19.00 -4.83 13.14
N THR A 26 -19.62 -4.36 14.23
CA THR A 26 -19.02 -3.38 15.15
C THR A 26 -18.23 -4.06 16.27
N ALA A 27 -17.22 -3.39 16.85
CA ALA A 27 -16.54 -3.94 18.03
C ALA A 27 -17.49 -4.08 19.22
N SER A 28 -18.48 -3.19 19.34
CA SER A 28 -19.50 -3.23 20.40
C SER A 28 -20.38 -4.49 20.33
N GLU A 29 -20.80 -4.91 19.13
CA GLU A 29 -21.51 -6.19 18.94
C GLU A 29 -20.61 -7.37 19.30
N ARG A 30 -19.33 -7.32 18.91
CA ARG A 30 -18.40 -8.39 19.20
C ARG A 30 -18.07 -8.49 20.69
N ALA A 31 -17.90 -7.37 21.39
CA ALA A 31 -17.70 -7.31 22.83
C ALA A 31 -18.87 -7.95 23.59
N ARG A 32 -20.12 -7.63 23.21
CA ARG A 32 -21.32 -8.28 23.75
C ARG A 32 -21.35 -9.78 23.47
N GLY A 33 -21.04 -10.19 22.24
CA GLY A 33 -21.04 -11.61 21.85
C GLY A 33 -19.95 -12.46 22.52
N LEU A 34 -18.95 -11.83 23.15
CA LEU A 34 -17.91 -12.51 23.91
C LEU A 34 -18.25 -12.72 25.39
N TYR A 35 -19.28 -12.04 25.90
CA TYR A 35 -19.74 -12.24 27.27
C TYR A 35 -20.50 -13.57 27.38
N THR A 36 -19.80 -14.56 27.91
CA THR A 36 -20.26 -15.96 28.06
C THR A 36 -19.92 -16.46 29.46
N THR A 37 -20.35 -17.66 29.83
CA THR A 37 -20.17 -18.22 31.19
C THR A 37 -18.72 -18.31 31.66
N GLY A 38 -17.74 -18.23 30.75
CA GLY A 38 -16.31 -18.21 31.06
C GLY A 38 -15.70 -16.81 31.23
N VAL A 39 -16.48 -15.74 31.10
CA VAL A 39 -16.02 -14.36 31.22
C VAL A 39 -16.73 -13.69 32.40
N PRO A 40 -16.00 -13.27 33.45
CA PRO A 40 -16.61 -12.82 34.71
C PRO A 40 -17.39 -11.50 34.60
N GLU A 41 -16.93 -10.57 33.75
CA GLU A 41 -17.58 -9.27 33.49
C GLU A 41 -17.66 -9.04 31.98
N PRO A 42 -18.51 -8.14 31.46
CA PRO A 42 -18.53 -7.85 30.03
C PRO A 42 -17.22 -7.17 29.57
N PHE A 43 -16.93 -7.30 28.28
CA PHE A 43 -15.86 -6.53 27.66
C PHE A 43 -16.34 -5.13 27.29
N GLU A 44 -15.47 -4.15 27.45
CA GLU A 44 -15.64 -2.78 26.97
C GLU A 44 -14.70 -2.51 25.78
N VAL A 45 -15.19 -1.76 24.80
CA VAL A 45 -14.37 -1.33 23.66
C VAL A 45 -13.50 -0.16 24.10
N ALA A 46 -12.21 -0.40 24.27
CA ALA A 46 -11.26 0.67 24.58
C ALA A 46 -10.88 1.45 23.32
N PHE A 47 -10.79 0.76 22.18
CA PHE A 47 -10.47 1.36 20.89
C PHE A 47 -10.89 0.44 19.74
N GLU A 48 -11.25 1.01 18.60
CA GLU A 48 -11.44 0.29 17.34
C GLU A 48 -11.02 1.17 16.16
N LEU A 49 -10.60 0.54 15.07
CA LEU A 49 -10.39 1.22 13.79
C LEU A 49 -10.89 0.37 12.63
N ILE A 50 -11.21 1.03 11.52
CA ILE A 50 -11.71 0.41 10.29
C ILE A 50 -10.57 0.17 9.30
N SER A 51 -10.56 -0.98 8.61
CA SER A 51 -9.55 -1.32 7.60
C SER A 51 -10.14 -2.23 6.51
N GLU A 52 -9.69 -2.07 5.27
CA GLU A 52 -10.00 -2.97 4.16
C GLU A 52 -9.19 -4.28 4.23
N GLU A 53 -8.07 -4.25 4.96
CA GLU A 53 -7.17 -5.39 5.23
C GLU A 53 -7.22 -5.79 6.72
N TYR A 54 -8.38 -5.66 7.37
CA TYR A 54 -8.56 -5.90 8.81
C TYR A 54 -8.08 -7.29 9.29
N GLU A 55 -8.11 -8.30 8.41
CA GLU A 55 -7.59 -9.65 8.72
C GLU A 55 -6.07 -9.69 8.81
N ARG A 56 -5.39 -9.02 7.89
CA ARG A 56 -3.92 -8.89 7.87
C ARG A 56 -3.47 -8.01 9.03
N LEU A 57 -4.13 -6.87 9.23
CA LEU A 57 -3.80 -5.93 10.30
C LEU A 57 -3.89 -6.58 11.69
N GLU A 58 -4.91 -7.41 11.94
CA GLU A 58 -5.05 -8.16 13.20
C GLU A 58 -3.90 -9.16 13.41
N SER A 59 -3.52 -9.90 12.38
CA SER A 59 -2.38 -10.83 12.45
C SER A 59 -1.06 -10.10 12.75
N GLU A 60 -0.85 -8.93 12.14
CA GLU A 60 0.34 -8.13 12.34
C GLU A 60 0.43 -7.57 13.77
N ILE A 61 -0.67 -7.05 14.33
CA ILE A 61 -0.64 -6.59 15.73
C ILE A 61 -0.46 -7.75 16.72
N HIS A 62 -1.03 -8.93 16.45
CA HIS A 62 -0.77 -10.12 17.28
C HIS A 62 0.70 -10.50 17.27
N SER A 63 1.36 -10.38 16.12
CA SER A 63 2.79 -10.63 15.95
C SER A 63 3.64 -9.54 16.63
N ALA A 64 3.28 -8.27 16.48
CA ALA A 64 3.97 -7.14 17.11
C ALA A 64 3.89 -7.17 18.65
N LEU A 65 2.83 -7.76 19.21
CA LEU A 65 2.63 -7.91 20.65
C LEU A 65 3.00 -9.31 21.17
N VAL A 66 3.68 -10.16 20.39
CA VAL A 66 3.96 -11.57 20.74
C VAL A 66 4.64 -11.74 22.10
N GLU A 67 5.60 -10.86 22.42
CA GLU A 67 6.33 -10.88 23.70
C GLU A 67 5.43 -10.59 24.92
N CYS A 68 4.27 -9.96 24.70
CA CYS A 68 3.29 -9.67 25.73
C CYS A 68 2.13 -10.69 25.72
N ARG A 69 2.12 -11.67 24.82
CA ARG A 69 1.01 -12.60 24.64
C ARG A 69 0.95 -13.60 25.80
N VAL A 70 -0.19 -13.66 26.49
CA VAL A 70 -0.35 -14.49 27.70
C VAL A 70 -0.44 -15.98 27.35
N ASN A 71 -1.10 -16.30 26.24
CA ASN A 71 -1.28 -17.66 25.76
C ASN A 71 -1.16 -17.66 24.23
N PRO A 72 -0.28 -18.48 23.62
CA PRO A 72 -0.10 -18.55 22.17
C PRO A 72 -1.38 -18.85 21.38
N HIS A 73 -2.35 -19.54 22.00
CA HIS A 73 -3.62 -19.93 21.39
C HIS A 73 -4.78 -18.97 21.70
N ARG A 74 -4.49 -17.84 22.38
CA ARG A 74 -5.50 -16.82 22.71
C ARG A 74 -5.01 -15.44 22.32
N GLU A 75 -5.93 -14.51 22.17
CA GLU A 75 -5.66 -13.15 21.68
C GLU A 75 -5.61 -12.14 22.84
N PHE A 76 -5.00 -12.54 23.95
CA PHE A 76 -4.84 -11.71 25.15
C PHE A 76 -3.39 -11.33 25.37
N PHE A 77 -3.16 -10.06 25.66
CA PHE A 77 -1.84 -9.46 25.77
C PHE A 77 -1.73 -8.70 27.10
N LYS A 78 -0.61 -8.91 27.81
CA LYS A 78 -0.27 -8.22 29.04
C LYS A 78 0.48 -6.93 28.72
N CYS A 79 -0.26 -5.91 28.34
CA CYS A 79 0.23 -4.56 28.04
C CYS A 79 -0.81 -3.50 28.40
N SER A 80 -0.40 -2.23 28.41
CA SER A 80 -1.34 -1.11 28.55
C SER A 80 -2.21 -0.95 27.31
N VAL A 81 -3.40 -0.41 27.51
CA VAL A 81 -4.31 -0.02 26.42
C VAL A 81 -3.62 0.94 25.45
N ASP A 82 -2.95 1.96 25.96
CA ASP A 82 -2.25 2.96 25.14
C ASP A 82 -1.19 2.32 24.23
N LYS A 83 -0.40 1.38 24.75
CA LYS A 83 0.60 0.65 23.95
C LYS A 83 -0.07 -0.14 22.82
N ALA A 84 -1.17 -0.83 23.10
CA ALA A 84 -1.90 -1.58 22.08
C ALA A 84 -2.49 -0.65 21.00
N ILE A 85 -3.01 0.52 21.42
CA ILE A 85 -3.55 1.54 20.50
C ILE A 85 -2.45 2.11 19.60
N GLU A 86 -1.30 2.47 20.18
CA GLU A 86 -0.16 3.02 19.43
C GLU A 86 0.32 2.04 18.36
N VAL A 87 0.57 0.78 18.74
CA VAL A 87 0.98 -0.27 17.80
C VAL A 87 -0.06 -0.48 16.70
N LEU A 88 -1.36 -0.48 17.05
CA LEU A 88 -2.43 -0.65 16.06
C LEU A 88 -2.48 0.50 15.06
N LYS A 89 -2.37 1.75 15.55
CA LYS A 89 -2.35 2.94 14.71
C LYS A 89 -1.14 2.96 13.78
N ASP A 90 0.03 2.59 14.29
CA ASP A 90 1.26 2.54 13.48
C ASP A 90 1.18 1.51 12.35
N LEU A 91 0.67 0.31 12.66
CA LEU A 91 0.47 -0.73 11.64
C LEU A 91 -0.59 -0.31 10.62
N HIS A 92 -1.69 0.29 11.07
CA HIS A 92 -2.73 0.79 10.17
C HIS A 92 -2.22 1.92 9.27
N ALA A 93 -1.44 2.86 9.82
CA ALA A 93 -0.81 3.92 9.04
C ALA A 93 0.17 3.35 8.01
N LYS A 94 0.86 2.24 8.29
CA LYS A 94 1.71 1.54 7.29
C LYS A 94 0.90 0.86 6.19
N HIS A 95 -0.33 0.42 6.46
CA HIS A 95 -1.24 -0.12 5.43
C HIS A 95 -1.83 0.97 4.55
N GLN A 96 -2.04 2.16 5.12
CA GLN A 96 -2.52 3.34 4.39
C GLN A 96 -1.41 4.12 3.71
N ALA A 97 -0.18 4.00 4.21
CA ALA A 97 0.99 4.47 3.50
C ALA A 97 0.97 3.77 2.14
N PRO A 98 1.09 4.53 1.03
CA PRO A 98 1.08 3.92 -0.28
C PRO A 98 2.15 2.82 -0.27
N GLU A 99 1.70 1.58 -0.50
CA GLU A 99 2.57 0.43 -0.71
C GLU A 99 3.69 0.92 -1.64
N GLU A 100 4.94 0.90 -1.16
CA GLU A 100 6.14 1.55 -1.74
C GLU A 100 5.82 2.31 -3.05
N SER A 101 5.57 3.64 -2.97
CA SER A 101 4.97 4.42 -4.09
C SER A 101 5.45 3.90 -5.44
N LEU A 102 4.49 3.64 -6.34
CA LEU A 102 4.74 2.99 -7.62
C LEU A 102 5.96 3.58 -8.34
N PHE A 103 6.18 4.89 -8.20
CA PHE A 103 7.37 5.59 -8.66
C PHE A 103 8.67 4.97 -8.14
N TYR A 104 8.84 4.81 -6.82
CA TYR A 104 10.05 4.25 -6.22
C TYR A 104 10.26 2.79 -6.61
N THR A 105 9.18 2.00 -6.63
CA THR A 105 9.23 0.60 -7.06
C THR A 105 9.69 0.49 -8.51
N LEU A 106 9.09 1.27 -9.41
CA LEU A 106 9.49 1.32 -10.82
C LEU A 106 10.91 1.87 -10.98
N HIS A 107 11.29 2.93 -10.28
CA HIS A 107 12.62 3.52 -10.35
C HIS A 107 13.72 2.52 -9.98
N ARG A 108 13.52 1.70 -8.95
CA ARG A 108 14.45 0.63 -8.57
C ARG A 108 14.54 -0.44 -9.66
N GLU A 109 13.41 -0.96 -10.10
CA GLU A 109 13.37 -2.04 -11.08
C GLU A 109 13.88 -1.62 -12.47
N LEU A 110 13.66 -0.36 -12.86
CA LEU A 110 14.19 0.23 -14.11
C LEU A 110 15.72 0.35 -14.12
N LYS A 111 16.38 0.27 -12.95
CA LYS A 111 17.84 0.24 -12.81
C LYS A 111 18.42 -1.18 -12.75
N ASP A 112 17.59 -2.21 -12.59
CA ASP A 112 18.01 -3.60 -12.54
C ASP A 112 17.77 -4.28 -13.89
N SER A 113 18.82 -4.86 -14.47
CA SER A 113 18.79 -5.46 -15.81
C SER A 113 17.80 -6.61 -15.97
N HIS A 114 17.45 -7.31 -14.89
CA HIS A 114 16.52 -8.44 -14.93
C HIS A 114 15.06 -7.99 -14.85
N THR A 115 14.77 -6.88 -14.18
CA THR A 115 13.40 -6.40 -13.94
C THR A 115 12.98 -5.24 -14.84
N LYS A 116 13.94 -4.56 -15.48
CA LYS A 116 13.72 -3.34 -16.28
C LYS A 116 12.59 -3.47 -17.29
N ASN A 117 12.53 -4.55 -18.07
CA ASN A 117 11.50 -4.73 -19.09
C ASN A 117 10.07 -4.82 -18.50
N ALA A 118 9.92 -5.51 -17.37
CA ALA A 118 8.62 -5.61 -16.68
C ALA A 118 8.19 -4.26 -16.07
N ALA A 119 9.16 -3.51 -15.53
CA ALA A 119 8.92 -2.17 -14.98
C ALA A 119 8.48 -1.18 -16.07
N VAL A 120 9.10 -1.22 -17.26
CA VAL A 120 8.68 -0.40 -18.40
C VAL A 120 7.21 -0.66 -18.77
N LEU A 121 6.79 -1.93 -18.89
CA LEU A 121 5.40 -2.28 -19.21
C LEU A 121 4.41 -1.78 -18.15
N ARG A 122 4.77 -1.90 -16.87
CA ARG A 122 3.95 -1.40 -15.75
C ARG A 122 3.83 0.12 -15.75
N LEU A 123 4.93 0.83 -16.01
CA LEU A 123 4.93 2.28 -16.16
C LEU A 123 3.96 2.71 -17.27
N PHE A 124 4.03 2.09 -18.45
CA PHE A 124 3.12 2.40 -19.56
C PHE A 124 1.67 2.01 -19.27
N SER A 125 1.43 0.84 -18.66
CA SER A 125 0.09 0.44 -18.24
C SER A 125 -0.52 1.44 -17.25
N HIS A 126 0.29 2.00 -16.35
CA HIS A 126 -0.16 3.00 -15.40
C HIS A 126 -0.50 4.33 -16.10
N LEU A 127 0.40 4.83 -16.94
CA LEU A 127 0.22 6.08 -17.70
C LEU A 127 -0.96 6.03 -18.68
N THR A 128 -1.28 4.86 -19.24
CA THR A 128 -2.44 4.68 -20.12
C THR A 128 -3.76 4.59 -19.35
N THR A 129 -3.73 4.18 -18.07
CA THR A 129 -4.93 4.02 -17.24
C THR A 129 -5.24 5.25 -16.39
N HIS A 130 -4.20 5.99 -15.96
CA HIS A 130 -4.33 7.12 -15.02
C HIS A 130 -3.71 8.38 -15.64
N GLN A 131 -4.53 9.11 -16.40
CA GLN A 131 -4.08 10.30 -17.13
C GLN A 131 -3.54 11.41 -16.19
N ASP A 132 -4.04 11.48 -14.96
CA ASP A 132 -3.63 12.45 -13.94
C ASP A 132 -2.28 12.10 -13.25
N SER A 133 -1.71 10.92 -13.53
CA SER A 133 -0.45 10.46 -12.92
C SER A 133 0.82 10.94 -13.63
N LEU A 134 0.66 11.70 -14.73
CA LEU A 134 1.77 12.04 -15.63
C LEU A 134 2.89 12.79 -14.89
N ASP A 135 2.56 13.83 -14.12
CA ASP A 135 3.55 14.66 -13.42
C ASP A 135 4.41 13.84 -12.44
N GLU A 136 3.80 12.86 -11.75
CA GLU A 136 4.53 11.99 -10.82
C GLU A 136 5.46 11.02 -11.56
N MET A 137 5.01 10.48 -12.70
CA MET A 137 5.71 9.41 -13.43
C MET A 137 6.65 9.91 -14.52
N LEU A 138 6.55 11.18 -14.90
CA LEU A 138 7.34 11.81 -15.96
C LEU A 138 8.85 11.62 -15.81
N PRO A 139 9.47 11.72 -14.60
CA PRO A 139 10.91 11.47 -14.47
C PRO A 139 11.33 10.05 -14.89
N LEU A 140 10.48 9.04 -14.68
CA LEU A 140 10.76 7.67 -15.08
C LEU A 140 10.58 7.47 -16.58
N LEU A 141 9.56 8.11 -17.16
CA LEU A 141 9.35 8.13 -18.60
C LEU A 141 10.55 8.74 -19.33
N VAL A 142 11.05 9.88 -18.83
CA VAL A 142 12.27 10.52 -19.34
C VAL A 142 13.47 9.58 -19.20
N TYR A 143 13.70 8.99 -18.02
CA TYR A 143 14.79 8.04 -17.79
C TYR A 143 14.76 6.85 -18.77
N VAL A 144 13.57 6.27 -18.97
CA VAL A 144 13.36 5.15 -19.90
C VAL A 144 13.73 5.56 -21.32
N VAL A 145 13.20 6.70 -21.80
CA VAL A 145 13.47 7.25 -23.14
C VAL A 145 14.97 7.56 -23.33
N GLU A 146 15.61 8.22 -22.37
CA GLU A 146 17.02 8.65 -22.46
C GLU A 146 18.02 7.49 -22.35
N SER A 147 17.69 6.41 -21.63
CA SER A 147 18.65 5.33 -21.31
C SER A 147 19.16 4.55 -22.55
N GLN A 148 18.44 4.59 -23.68
CA GLN A 148 18.76 3.90 -24.96
C GLN A 148 19.11 2.39 -24.88
N ASP A 149 19.04 1.79 -23.70
CA ASP A 149 19.43 0.42 -23.40
C ASP A 149 18.21 -0.50 -23.54
N TRP A 150 17.76 -0.64 -24.78
CA TRP A 150 16.61 -1.46 -25.18
C TRP A 150 17.13 -2.73 -25.87
N HIS A 151 17.05 -3.88 -25.22
CA HIS A 151 17.31 -5.16 -25.89
C HIS A 151 16.01 -5.68 -26.54
N ASP A 152 15.97 -5.68 -27.89
CA ASP A 152 15.09 -6.42 -28.85
C ASP A 152 13.61 -6.69 -28.39
N LYS A 153 12.49 -6.22 -28.96
CA LYS A 153 12.12 -5.54 -30.21
C LYS A 153 10.75 -4.84 -30.09
N ASP A 154 10.71 -3.64 -30.66
CA ASP A 154 9.64 -2.97 -31.42
C ASP A 154 8.28 -2.62 -30.79
N TYR A 155 7.59 -3.49 -30.03
CA TYR A 155 6.21 -3.16 -29.63
C TYR A 155 6.10 -2.06 -28.55
N ALA A 156 6.75 -2.26 -27.40
CA ALA A 156 6.67 -1.32 -26.28
C ALA A 156 7.31 0.03 -26.62
N LYS A 157 8.30 0.03 -27.52
CA LYS A 157 8.95 1.24 -28.03
C LYS A 157 8.02 2.01 -28.99
N GLU A 158 7.37 1.33 -29.91
CA GLU A 158 6.40 1.96 -30.82
C GLU A 158 5.19 2.49 -30.06
N GLU A 159 4.63 1.73 -29.12
CA GLU A 159 3.52 2.22 -28.28
C GLU A 159 3.92 3.40 -27.40
N ALA A 160 5.13 3.38 -26.81
CA ALA A 160 5.67 4.50 -26.04
C ALA A 160 5.79 5.77 -26.88
N ILE A 161 6.35 5.64 -28.08
CA ILE A 161 6.53 6.75 -29.02
C ILE A 161 5.17 7.25 -29.52
N GLU A 162 4.24 6.36 -29.88
CA GLU A 162 2.89 6.74 -30.32
C GLU A 162 2.08 7.40 -29.21
N TRP A 163 2.21 6.95 -27.97
CA TRP A 163 1.61 7.62 -26.82
C TRP A 163 2.26 8.99 -26.59
N LEU A 164 3.59 9.09 -26.65
CA LEU A 164 4.35 10.33 -26.52
C LEU A 164 4.01 11.37 -27.62
N LYS A 165 3.67 10.92 -28.82
CA LYS A 165 3.19 11.81 -29.90
C LYS A 165 1.77 12.33 -29.66
N LYS A 166 0.93 11.56 -28.95
CA LYS A 166 -0.46 11.94 -28.64
C LYS A 166 -0.56 12.85 -27.43
N THR A 167 0.40 12.78 -26.51
CA THR A 167 0.44 13.73 -25.39
C THR A 167 0.81 15.12 -25.91
N GLN A 168 0.06 16.14 -25.48
CA GLN A 168 0.39 17.54 -25.73
C GLN A 168 1.31 18.12 -24.62
N ASP A 169 1.88 17.25 -23.78
CA ASP A 169 2.77 17.65 -22.70
C ASP A 169 4.14 18.15 -23.23
N PRO A 170 4.54 19.40 -22.93
CA PRO A 170 5.79 19.97 -23.46
C PRO A 170 7.06 19.22 -23.04
N ILE A 171 7.08 18.57 -21.87
CA ILE A 171 8.26 17.87 -21.36
C ILE A 171 8.40 16.52 -22.05
N ALA A 172 7.29 15.81 -22.22
CA ALA A 172 7.22 14.56 -22.99
C ALA A 172 7.68 14.77 -24.45
N ILE A 173 7.24 15.87 -25.07
CA ILE A 173 7.67 16.27 -26.42
C ILE A 173 9.19 16.53 -26.45
N GLN A 174 9.73 17.29 -25.49
CA GLN A 174 11.18 17.56 -25.43
C GLN A 174 12.01 16.28 -25.27
N ALA A 175 11.56 15.34 -24.44
CA ALA A 175 12.23 14.05 -24.26
C ALA A 175 12.23 13.22 -25.54
N LEU A 176 11.09 13.18 -26.26
CA LEU A 176 10.97 12.50 -27.55
C LEU A 176 11.90 13.12 -28.61
N CYS A 177 12.02 14.45 -28.64
CA CYS A 177 12.91 15.15 -29.59
C CYS A 177 14.38 14.80 -29.38
N ARG A 178 14.82 14.74 -28.11
CA ARG A 178 16.18 14.31 -27.76
C ARG A 178 16.45 12.87 -28.19
N TYR A 179 15.46 11.99 -28.00
CA TYR A 179 15.54 10.59 -28.41
C TYR A 179 15.66 10.41 -29.93
N GLU A 180 14.77 11.07 -30.70
CA GLU A 180 14.78 11.00 -32.16
C GLU A 180 15.96 11.76 -32.80
N LYS A 181 16.78 12.46 -32.00
CA LYS A 181 17.84 13.38 -32.45
C LYS A 181 17.28 14.44 -33.43
N ARG A 182 16.07 14.92 -33.18
CA ARG A 182 15.37 15.92 -33.99
C ARG A 182 15.20 17.22 -33.21
N ASP A 183 15.15 18.33 -33.94
CA ASP A 183 14.81 19.63 -33.36
C ASP A 183 13.34 19.64 -32.92
N PRO A 184 13.00 20.09 -31.70
CA PRO A 184 11.63 20.19 -31.20
C PRO A 184 10.64 20.92 -32.10
N GLN A 185 11.12 21.78 -32.99
CA GLN A 185 10.28 22.52 -33.93
C GLN A 185 9.72 21.68 -35.08
N HIS A 186 10.16 20.42 -35.24
CA HIS A 186 9.77 19.54 -36.36
C HIS A 186 8.77 18.42 -36.01
N ILE A 187 8.34 18.30 -34.74
CA ILE A 187 7.23 17.39 -34.38
C ILE A 187 5.94 18.21 -34.39
N ALA A 188 5.30 18.29 -35.56
CA ALA A 188 3.95 18.83 -35.68
C ALA A 188 2.92 17.75 -35.34
N LEU A 189 1.92 18.15 -34.53
CA LEU A 189 0.73 17.43 -34.03
C LEU A 189 0.17 16.33 -34.95
#